data_AF-A0A8U0W7U2-F1
#
_entry.id   AF-A0A8U0W7U2-F1
#
_cell.length_a   1.000
_cell.length_b   1.000
_cell.length_c   1.000
_cell.angle_alpha   90.00
_cell.angle_beta   90.00
_cell.angle_gamma   90.00
#
_symmetry.space_group_name_H-M   'P 1'
#
loop_
_entity.id
_entity.type
_entity.pdbx_description
1 polymer ?
#
loop_
_entity_poly.entity_id
_entity_poly.type
_entity_poly.pdbx_seq_one_letter_code
_entity_poly.pdbx_strand_id
1 'polypeptide(L)'
;MRRKLYWIAEVPYKPSLLLQVLMFCNVYLSAAWAGVYGFYILYNLFNFNDLHGNFIIIAYLFGTIIEYYRLYMGYKGNLKCRPGDLSTFLILSLLIQIPVLVFLLLSIKHFITLISVIIIGALSLMIMEFFVGIWVIWPKKKK
;
A
#
# COMPACT_ATOMS: atom_id res chain seq x y z
N MET A 1 -1.29 -20.94 40.14
CA MET A 1 -0.98 -21.66 38.88
C MET A 1 -1.20 -20.71 37.69
N ARG A 2 -0.18 -19.94 37.29
CA ARG A 2 -0.26 -18.95 36.19
C ARG A 2 -0.02 -19.67 34.86
N ARG A 3 -1.08 -19.99 34.11
CA ARG A 3 -0.95 -20.43 32.71
C ARG A 3 -0.40 -19.24 31.90
N LYS A 4 0.90 -19.23 31.65
CA LYS A 4 1.49 -18.41 30.59
C LYS A 4 0.88 -18.88 29.28
N LEU A 5 0.06 -18.04 28.65
CA LEU A 5 -0.39 -18.23 27.28
C LEU A 5 0.85 -18.11 26.36
N TYR A 6 1.47 -19.25 26.07
CA TYR A 6 2.62 -19.37 25.16
C TYR A 6 2.22 -19.39 23.67
N TRP A 7 0.96 -19.16 23.34
CA TRP A 7 0.43 -19.42 21.99
C TRP A 7 0.56 -18.26 21.00
N ILE A 8 1.05 -17.09 21.42
CA ILE A 8 1.30 -15.95 20.51
C ILE A 8 2.66 -15.33 20.83
N ALA A 9 3.70 -16.16 21.00
CA ALA A 9 5.06 -15.66 20.86
C ALA A 9 5.24 -15.27 19.39
N GLU A 10 4.89 -14.03 19.05
CA GLU A 10 5.16 -13.43 17.76
C GLU A 10 6.61 -13.71 17.40
N VAL A 11 6.84 -14.35 16.25
CA VAL A 11 8.19 -14.73 15.81
C VAL A 11 9.04 -13.45 15.78
N PRO A 12 10.08 -13.34 16.60
CA PRO A 12 10.80 -12.08 16.72
C PRO A 12 11.68 -11.90 15.48
N TYR A 13 11.17 -11.19 14.47
CA TYR A 13 12.00 -10.63 13.41
C TYR A 13 12.53 -9.26 13.86
N LYS A 14 13.66 -8.84 13.29
CA LYS A 14 14.27 -7.54 13.59
C LYS A 14 13.72 -6.47 12.63
N PRO A 15 13.51 -5.22 13.09
CA PRO A 15 13.09 -4.14 12.21
C PRO A 15 14.04 -3.99 11.03
N SER A 16 13.49 -3.72 9.85
CA SER A 16 14.26 -3.50 8.63
C SER A 16 14.32 -2.01 8.30
N LEU A 17 15.53 -1.46 8.26
CA LEU A 17 15.75 -0.08 7.81
C LEU A 17 15.33 0.10 6.36
N LEU A 18 15.65 -0.87 5.49
CA LEU A 18 15.30 -0.80 4.07
C LEU A 18 13.78 -0.70 3.90
N LEU A 19 13.01 -1.54 4.61
CA LEU A 19 11.56 -1.50 4.54
C LEU A 19 10.99 -0.17 5.04
N GLN A 20 11.60 0.40 6.10
CA GLN A 20 11.22 1.70 6.65
C GLN A 20 11.42 2.83 5.64
N VAL A 21 12.54 2.80 4.90
CA VAL A 21 12.87 3.80 3.87
C VAL A 21 11.94 3.66 2.67
N LEU A 22 11.65 2.42 2.23
CA LEU A 22 10.69 2.19 1.14
C LEU A 22 9.30 2.76 1.47
N MET A 23 8.77 2.45 2.65
CA MET A 23 7.48 2.99 3.09
C MET A 23 7.52 4.52 3.22
N PHE A 24 8.65 5.10 3.61
CA PHE A 24 8.81 6.55 3.68
C PHE A 24 8.73 7.21 2.32
N CYS A 25 9.43 6.68 1.32
CA CYS A 25 9.28 7.13 -0.05
C CYS A 25 7.83 6.97 -0.53
N ASN A 26 7.19 5.86 -0.18
CA ASN A 26 5.82 5.55 -0.60
C ASN A 26 4.78 6.51 0.02
N VAL A 27 4.97 7.00 1.24
CA VAL A 27 4.09 8.05 1.82
C VAL A 27 4.00 9.27 0.91
N TYR A 28 5.14 9.80 0.47
CA TYR A 28 5.16 10.99 -0.39
C TYR A 28 4.63 10.69 -1.78
N LEU A 29 4.97 9.52 -2.33
CA LEU A 29 4.48 9.14 -3.66
C LEU A 29 2.97 8.89 -3.66
N SER A 30 2.42 8.29 -2.60
CA SER A 30 0.99 8.09 -2.41
C SER A 30 0.25 9.41 -2.16
N ALA A 31 0.86 10.37 -1.45
CA ALA A 31 0.30 11.72 -1.33
C ALA A 31 0.27 12.45 -2.69
N ALA A 32 1.34 12.35 -3.48
CA ALA A 32 1.39 12.90 -4.83
C ALA A 32 0.36 12.23 -5.76
N TRP A 33 0.27 10.90 -5.71
CA TRP A 33 -0.75 10.13 -6.45
C TRP A 33 -2.16 10.59 -6.10
N ALA A 34 -2.49 10.65 -4.80
CA ALA A 34 -3.81 11.07 -4.35
C ALA A 34 -4.13 12.48 -4.82
N GLY A 35 -3.21 13.43 -4.64
CA GLY A 35 -3.39 14.81 -5.10
C GLY A 35 -3.63 14.91 -6.61
N VAL A 36 -2.71 14.40 -7.42
CA VAL A 36 -2.77 14.54 -8.88
C VAL A 36 -3.97 13.77 -9.47
N TYR A 37 -4.27 12.57 -8.97
CA TYR A 37 -5.44 11.81 -9.42
C TYR A 37 -6.74 12.46 -8.98
N GLY A 38 -6.80 13.05 -7.78
CA GLY A 38 -7.92 13.85 -7.32
C GLY A 38 -8.18 15.06 -8.22
N PHE A 39 -7.14 15.79 -8.62
CA PHE A 39 -7.26 16.87 -9.61
C PHE A 39 -7.76 16.36 -10.96
N TYR A 40 -7.30 15.20 -11.42
CA TYR A 40 -7.80 14.58 -12.65
C TYR A 40 -9.30 14.24 -12.57
N ILE A 41 -9.77 13.73 -11.42
CA ILE A 41 -11.19 13.49 -11.19
C ILE A 41 -11.98 14.79 -11.24
N LEU A 42 -11.54 15.83 -10.53
CA LEU A 42 -12.22 17.13 -10.48
C LEU A 42 -12.29 17.81 -11.85
N TYR A 43 -11.21 17.76 -12.62
CA TYR A 43 -11.15 18.31 -13.97
C TYR A 43 -12.12 17.61 -14.94
N ASN A 44 -12.31 16.29 -14.77
CA ASN A 44 -13.17 15.48 -15.63
C ASN A 44 -14.53 15.17 -15.01
N LEU A 45 -14.94 15.87 -13.95
CA LEU A 45 -16.11 15.50 -13.14
C LEU A 45 -17.40 15.38 -13.98
N PHE A 46 -17.60 16.29 -14.92
CA PHE A 46 -18.76 16.27 -15.83
C PHE A 46 -18.76 15.08 -16.79
N ASN A 47 -17.59 14.51 -17.08
CA ASN A 47 -17.43 13.33 -17.94
C ASN A 47 -17.57 12.00 -17.17
N PHE A 48 -17.65 12.04 -15.84
CA PHE A 48 -17.78 10.86 -14.97
C PHE A 48 -19.22 10.57 -14.52
N ASN A 49 -20.22 11.09 -15.23
CA ASN A 49 -21.63 10.89 -14.89
C ASN A 49 -22.19 9.51 -15.33
N ASP A 50 -21.32 8.62 -15.82
CA ASP A 50 -21.63 7.25 -16.18
C ASP A 50 -21.26 6.26 -15.05
N LEU A 51 -21.76 5.02 -15.15
CA LEU A 51 -21.45 3.97 -14.15
C LEU A 51 -19.94 3.75 -13.99
N HIS A 52 -19.20 3.80 -15.10
CA HIS A 52 -17.75 3.64 -15.08
C HIS A 52 -17.05 4.77 -14.30
N GLY A 53 -17.45 6.02 -14.52
CA GLY A 53 -16.96 7.17 -13.76
C GLY A 53 -17.21 7.07 -12.27
N ASN A 54 -18.40 6.62 -11.87
CA ASN A 54 -18.71 6.37 -10.47
C ASN A 54 -17.79 5.31 -9.84
N PHE A 55 -17.48 4.22 -10.54
CA PHE A 55 -16.52 3.22 -10.06
C PHE A 55 -15.11 3.78 -9.91
N ILE A 56 -14.65 4.68 -10.80
CA ILE A 56 -13.36 5.36 -10.67
C ILE A 56 -13.30 6.19 -9.39
N ILE A 57 -14.34 6.99 -9.12
CA ILE A 57 -14.41 7.84 -7.92
C ILE A 57 -14.40 6.98 -6.66
N ILE A 58 -15.20 5.92 -6.62
CA ILE A 58 -15.25 4.98 -5.48
C ILE A 58 -13.89 4.32 -5.27
N ALA A 59 -13.27 3.81 -6.34
CA ALA A 59 -11.96 3.16 -6.26
C ALA A 59 -10.86 4.13 -5.80
N TYR A 60 -10.90 5.39 -6.22
CA TYR A 60 -9.98 6.43 -5.76
C TYR A 60 -10.14 6.73 -4.26
N LEU A 61 -11.38 6.95 -3.79
CA LEU A 61 -11.66 7.24 -2.38
C LEU A 61 -11.28 6.04 -1.50
N PHE A 62 -11.71 4.85 -1.89
CA PHE A 62 -11.39 3.61 -1.18
C PHE A 62 -9.89 3.35 -1.16
N GLY A 63 -9.22 3.49 -2.31
CA GLY A 63 -7.77 3.32 -2.45
C GLY A 63 -6.98 4.30 -1.58
N THR A 64 -7.42 5.54 -1.46
CA THR A 64 -6.74 6.55 -0.62
C THR A 64 -6.82 6.19 0.87
N ILE A 65 -7.98 5.74 1.33
CA ILE A 65 -8.18 5.32 2.74
C ILE A 65 -7.38 4.05 3.03
N ILE A 66 -7.44 3.07 2.13
CA ILE A 66 -6.70 1.82 2.28
C ILE A 66 -5.20 2.06 2.25
N GLU A 67 -4.69 2.93 1.37
CA GLU A 67 -3.27 3.25 1.29
C GLU A 67 -2.72 3.83 2.59
N TYR A 68 -3.46 4.79 3.16
CA TYR A 68 -3.11 5.36 4.47
C TYR A 68 -3.03 4.29 5.55
N TYR A 69 -4.06 3.43 5.64
CA TYR A 69 -4.12 2.37 6.63
C TYR A 69 -3.04 1.30 6.41
N ARG A 70 -2.78 0.94 5.15
CA ARG A 70 -1.74 0.00 4.73
C ARG A 70 -0.38 0.49 5.21
N LEU A 71 0.02 1.70 4.83
CA LEU A 71 1.31 2.28 5.23
C LEU A 71 1.44 2.40 6.76
N TYR A 72 0.37 2.81 7.46
CA TYR A 72 0.35 2.84 8.92
C TYR A 72 0.65 1.47 9.54
N MET A 73 0.00 0.41 9.05
CA MET A 73 0.23 -0.96 9.53
C MET A 73 1.64 -1.46 9.20
N GLY A 74 2.18 -1.10 8.03
CA GLY A 74 3.55 -1.44 7.66
C GLY A 74 4.58 -0.82 8.60
N TYR A 75 4.44 0.48 8.88
CA TYR A 75 5.30 1.20 9.81
C TYR A 75 5.23 0.65 11.23
N LYS A 76 4.02 0.53 11.76
CA LYS A 76 3.79 0.01 13.10
C LYS A 76 4.29 -1.43 13.22
N GLY A 77 4.02 -2.27 12.22
CA GLY A 77 4.47 -3.65 12.14
C GLY A 77 5.98 -3.74 12.21
N ASN A 78 6.68 -3.06 11.29
CA ASN A 78 8.14 -3.10 11.18
C ASN A 78 8.84 -2.59 12.45
N LEU A 79 8.42 -1.44 13.00
CA LEU A 79 9.08 -0.83 14.17
C LEU A 79 8.78 -1.56 15.48
N LYS A 80 7.55 -2.07 15.66
CA LYS A 80 7.15 -2.78 16.89
C LYS A 80 7.40 -4.29 16.80
N CYS A 81 8.04 -4.77 15.73
CA CYS A 81 8.27 -6.19 15.46
C CYS A 81 7.00 -7.03 15.53
N ARG A 82 5.87 -6.50 15.05
CA ARG A 82 4.57 -7.17 15.10
C ARG A 82 4.27 -7.86 13.77
N PRO A 83 4.45 -9.18 13.65
CA PRO A 83 4.22 -9.91 12.40
C PRO A 83 2.76 -9.86 11.96
N GLY A 84 1.80 -9.76 12.88
CA GLY A 84 0.39 -9.58 12.54
C GLY A 84 0.13 -8.28 11.77
N ASP A 85 0.56 -7.13 12.33
CA ASP A 85 0.44 -5.82 11.69
C ASP A 85 1.18 -5.78 10.34
N LEU A 86 2.39 -6.36 10.27
CA LEU A 86 3.16 -6.41 9.03
C LEU A 86 2.55 -7.36 7.98
N SER A 87 1.88 -8.43 8.41
CA SER A 87 1.11 -9.30 7.51
C SER A 87 -0.12 -8.57 6.95
N THR A 88 -0.80 -7.75 7.77
CA THR A 88 -1.87 -6.88 7.29
C THR A 88 -1.36 -5.94 6.20
N PHE A 89 -0.20 -5.32 6.38
CA PHE A 89 0.44 -4.51 5.34
C PHE A 89 0.67 -5.28 4.03
N LEU A 90 1.22 -6.50 4.10
CA LEU A 90 1.46 -7.32 2.91
C LEU A 90 0.17 -7.73 2.19
N ILE A 91 -0.84 -8.16 2.95
CA ILE A 91 -2.15 -8.58 2.42
C ILE A 91 -2.86 -7.40 1.75
N LEU A 92 -2.89 -6.24 2.41
CA LEU A 92 -3.50 -5.03 1.84
C LEU A 92 -2.76 -4.58 0.58
N SER A 93 -1.43 -4.68 0.54
CA SER A 93 -0.63 -4.35 -0.64
C SER A 93 -1.03 -5.22 -1.83
N LEU A 94 -1.06 -6.54 -1.65
CA LEU A 94 -1.31 -7.49 -2.74
C LEU A 94 -2.77 -7.53 -3.19
N LEU A 95 -3.71 -7.63 -2.24
CA LEU A 95 -5.11 -7.94 -2.55
C LEU A 95 -5.98 -6.71 -2.79
N ILE A 96 -5.59 -5.55 -2.27
CA ILE A 96 -6.41 -4.34 -2.36
C ILE A 96 -5.68 -3.25 -3.14
N GLN A 97 -4.52 -2.82 -2.65
CA GLN A 97 -3.89 -1.62 -3.16
C GLN A 97 -3.38 -1.77 -4.59
N ILE A 98 -2.68 -2.87 -4.91
CA ILE A 98 -2.19 -3.12 -6.26
C ILE A 98 -3.36 -3.22 -7.27
N PRO A 99 -4.41 -4.03 -7.03
CA PRO A 99 -5.57 -4.08 -7.93
C PRO A 99 -6.25 -2.72 -8.13
N VAL A 100 -6.41 -1.92 -7.06
CA VAL A 100 -7.00 -0.58 -7.14
C VAL A 100 -6.14 0.35 -8.00
N LEU A 101 -4.83 0.39 -7.77
CA LEU A 101 -3.92 1.22 -8.57
C LEU A 101 -3.87 0.80 -10.03
N VAL A 102 -3.89 -0.51 -10.32
CA VAL A 102 -3.95 -1.02 -11.70
C VAL A 102 -5.26 -0.63 -12.37
N PHE A 103 -6.39 -0.77 -11.69
CA PHE A 103 -7.69 -0.35 -12.22
C PHE A 103 -7.72 1.15 -12.54
N LEU A 104 -7.23 1.99 -11.62
CA LEU A 104 -7.15 3.43 -11.82
C LEU A 104 -6.18 3.81 -12.93
N LEU A 105 -5.04 3.12 -13.07
CA LEU A 105 -4.10 3.30 -14.18
C LEU A 105 -4.77 3.04 -15.54
N LEU A 106 -5.49 1.93 -15.65
CA LEU A 106 -6.18 1.52 -16.88
C LEU A 106 -7.40 2.41 -17.21
N SER A 107 -7.94 3.11 -16.20
CA SER A 107 -9.10 4.00 -16.35
C SER A 107 -8.76 5.39 -16.89
N ILE A 108 -7.48 5.71 -17.05
CA ILE A 108 -7.01 7.01 -17.55
C ILE A 108 -7.23 7.05 -19.08
N LYS A 109 -8.14 7.92 -19.54
CA LYS A 109 -8.51 8.01 -20.97
C LYS A 109 -7.56 8.88 -21.80
N HIS A 110 -6.99 9.94 -21.20
CA HIS A 110 -6.01 10.80 -21.84
C HIS A 110 -4.64 10.60 -21.20
N PHE A 111 -3.58 10.51 -22.02
CA PHE A 111 -2.19 10.32 -21.61
C PHE A 111 -1.68 11.50 -20.76
N ILE A 112 -2.12 11.61 -19.51
CA ILE A 112 -1.46 12.44 -18.51
C ILE A 112 -0.25 11.63 -18.05
N THR A 113 0.85 11.80 -18.77
CA THR A 113 2.14 11.16 -18.54
C THR A 113 2.55 11.22 -17.08
N LEU A 114 2.26 12.33 -16.39
CA LEU A 114 2.56 12.50 -14.96
C LEU A 114 1.82 11.51 -14.05
N ILE A 115 0.51 11.31 -14.23
CA ILE A 115 -0.28 10.40 -13.38
C ILE A 115 0.20 8.97 -13.58
N SER A 116 0.39 8.56 -14.83
CA SER A 116 0.87 7.22 -15.16
C SER A 116 2.25 6.96 -14.58
N VAL A 117 3.17 7.92 -14.66
CA VAL A 117 4.51 7.81 -14.07
C VAL A 117 4.43 7.66 -12.54
N ILE A 118 3.59 8.46 -11.88
CA ILE A 118 3.41 8.38 -10.43
C ILE A 118 2.83 7.02 -10.01
N ILE A 119 1.79 6.53 -10.70
CA ILE A 119 1.17 5.23 -10.38
C ILE A 119 2.14 4.08 -10.64
N ILE A 120 2.86 4.08 -11.76
CA ILE A 120 3.86 3.06 -12.07
C ILE A 120 4.99 3.08 -11.03
N GLY A 121 5.43 4.28 -10.63
CA GLY A 121 6.36 4.46 -9.52
C GLY A 121 5.84 3.84 -8.22
N ALA A 122 4.60 4.14 -7.84
CA ALA A 122 3.98 3.60 -6.62
C ALA A 122 3.87 2.07 -6.67
N LEU A 123 3.45 1.51 -7.81
CA LEU A 123 3.41 0.06 -8.02
C LEU A 123 4.80 -0.57 -7.89
N SER A 124 5.83 0.04 -8.48
CA SER A 124 7.20 -0.45 -8.37
C SER A 124 7.71 -0.46 -6.93
N LEU A 125 7.43 0.59 -6.16
CA LEU A 125 7.79 0.66 -4.74
C LEU A 125 7.03 -0.38 -3.92
N MET A 126 5.72 -0.57 -4.19
CA MET A 126 4.94 -1.61 -3.50
C MET A 126 5.44 -3.02 -3.78
N ILE A 127 5.89 -3.29 -5.01
CA ILE A 127 6.51 -4.58 -5.34
C ILE A 127 7.79 -4.78 -4.51
N MET A 128 8.65 -3.76 -4.43
CA MET A 128 9.86 -3.82 -3.59
C MET A 128 9.52 -4.02 -2.11
N GLU A 129 8.57 -3.26 -1.58
CA GLU A 129 8.06 -3.40 -0.21
C GLU A 129 7.54 -4.80 0.08
N PHE A 130 6.79 -5.39 -0.86
CA PHE A 130 6.22 -6.72 -0.71
C PHE A 130 7.31 -7.78 -0.58
N PHE A 131 8.30 -7.78 -1.49
CA PHE A 131 9.40 -8.72 -1.43
C PHE A 131 10.27 -8.53 -0.18
N VAL A 132 10.60 -7.29 0.17
CA VAL A 132 11.37 -6.99 1.38
C VAL A 132 10.58 -7.40 2.63
N GLY A 133 9.28 -7.11 2.69
CA GLY A 133 8.43 -7.46 3.82
C GLY A 133 8.30 -8.98 4.01
N ILE A 134 8.15 -9.74 2.93
CA ILE A 134 8.21 -11.21 2.98
C ILE A 134 9.56 -11.68 3.53
N TRP A 135 10.67 -11.14 3.00
CA TRP A 135 12.01 -11.51 3.45
C TRP A 135 12.27 -11.20 4.93
N VAL A 136 11.65 -10.13 5.44
CA VAL A 136 11.73 -9.72 6.86
C VAL A 136 10.98 -10.70 7.77
N ILE A 137 9.77 -11.11 7.37
CA ILE A 137 8.94 -12.03 8.18
C ILE A 137 9.41 -13.49 8.04
N TRP A 138 10.06 -13.84 6.93
CA TRP A 138 10.46 -15.22 6.66
C TRP A 138 11.34 -15.80 7.78
N PRO A 139 11.01 -17.00 8.30
CA PRO A 139 11.77 -17.60 9.39
C PRO A 139 13.21 -17.86 8.98
N LYS A 140 14.14 -17.16 9.63
CA LYS A 140 15.58 -17.43 9.48
C LYS A 140 15.95 -18.56 10.44
N LYS A 141 16.58 -19.63 9.92
CA LYS A 141 17.15 -20.69 10.76
C LYS A 141 18.15 -20.05 11.73
N LYS A 142 18.02 -20.32 13.04
CA LYS A 142 19.07 -19.99 14.01
C LYS A 142 20.30 -20.84 13.64
N LYS A 143 21.42 -20.19 13.32
CA LYS A 143 22.72 -20.85 13.26
C LYS A 143 23.19 -21.20 14.67
#